data_AF-A0A5D3FWU9-F1
#
_entry.id   AF-A0A5D3FWU9-F1
#
_cell.length_a   1.000
_cell.length_b   1.000
_cell.length_c   1.000
_cell.angle_alpha   90.00
_cell.angle_beta   90.00
_cell.angle_gamma   90.00
#
_symmetry.space_group_name_H-M   'P 1'
#
loop_
_entity.id
_entity.type
_entity.pdbx_description
1 polymer ?
#
loop_
_entity_poly.entity_id
_entity_poly.type
_entity_poly.pdbx_seq_one_letter_code
_entity_poly.pdbx_strand_id
1 'polypeptide(L)'
;MRELLRRHRMKLALGGVGGVAAVLVLLGARAALHAGADPGAALRADARRVHCLSAKQRPELVQAAVRLGIAAPGSTDARFLPLRDGRPAAPRTLDEWSRTSPADFDRACGPLAAVTGAKSLQDPPPKPELWKQVAANPLCTLLLGAFLTFATAAATARTARRQTLTDQLNSAAAEYLKAAQAARVARSRERAADVTGLEGRRVDLLSALLRAGRRGAELRNLQGLLETAHKAVMAGPFEAAPAEEGLRRLEAALVKAVRGGRMLSGGRT
;
A
#
# COMPACT_ATOMS: atom_id res chain seq x y z
N MET A 1 39.46 6.44 -3.32
CA MET A 1 38.85 5.96 -4.59
C MET A 1 37.59 5.09 -4.39
N ARG A 2 37.56 4.08 -3.50
CA ARG A 2 36.35 3.26 -3.23
C ARG A 2 35.14 4.04 -2.69
N GLU A 3 35.36 5.14 -1.97
CA GLU A 3 34.29 5.97 -1.39
C GLU A 3 33.56 6.86 -2.42
N LEU A 4 34.28 7.35 -3.43
CA LEU A 4 33.69 8.12 -4.54
C LEU A 4 32.79 7.23 -5.41
N LEU A 5 33.20 5.98 -5.65
CA LEU A 5 32.38 4.99 -6.36
C LEU A 5 31.11 4.62 -5.58
N ARG A 6 31.16 4.58 -4.24
CA ARG A 6 29.99 4.31 -3.39
C ARG A 6 28.96 5.44 -3.42
N ARG A 7 29.42 6.70 -3.40
CA ARG A 7 28.55 7.89 -3.50
C ARG A 7 27.87 8.01 -4.87
N HIS A 8 28.54 7.68 -5.96
CA HIS A 8 27.90 7.73 -7.29
C HIS A 8 26.86 6.62 -7.52
N ARG A 9 27.10 5.40 -7.03
CA ARG A 9 26.11 4.31 -7.13
C ARG A 9 24.82 4.61 -6.36
N MET A 10 24.89 5.34 -5.24
CA MET A 10 23.69 5.71 -4.46
C MET A 10 22.85 6.79 -5.17
N LYS A 11 23.49 7.74 -5.86
CA LYS A 11 22.78 8.80 -6.62
C LYS A 11 22.05 8.26 -7.85
N LEU A 12 22.63 7.28 -8.54
CA LEU A 12 21.99 6.63 -9.70
C LEU A 12 20.80 5.75 -9.29
N ALA A 13 20.85 5.09 -8.13
CA ALA A 13 19.75 4.26 -7.65
C ALA A 13 18.52 5.09 -7.20
N LEU A 14 18.70 6.29 -6.63
CA LEU A 14 17.58 7.17 -6.28
C LEU A 14 16.99 7.91 -7.48
N GLY A 15 17.80 8.26 -8.50
CA GLY A 15 17.30 8.95 -9.70
C GLY A 15 16.39 8.09 -10.58
N GLY A 16 16.67 6.79 -10.69
CA GLY A 16 15.89 5.88 -11.55
C GLY A 16 14.46 5.63 -11.07
N VAL A 17 14.23 5.55 -9.76
CA VAL A 17 12.88 5.29 -9.21
C VAL A 17 12.00 6.54 -9.26
N GLY A 18 12.59 7.72 -9.01
CA GLY A 18 11.88 9.00 -9.08
C GLY A 18 11.43 9.35 -10.50
N GLY A 19 12.27 9.07 -11.51
CA GLY A 19 11.94 9.31 -12.92
C GLY A 19 10.74 8.51 -13.40
N VAL A 20 10.66 7.21 -13.06
CA VAL A 20 9.55 6.35 -13.47
C VAL A 20 8.24 6.74 -12.78
N ALA A 21 8.29 7.08 -11.48
CA ALA A 21 7.11 7.57 -10.76
C ALA A 21 6.59 8.91 -11.32
N ALA A 22 7.49 9.85 -11.63
CA ALA A 22 7.12 11.13 -12.22
C ALA A 22 6.48 10.97 -13.62
N VAL A 23 7.03 10.07 -14.46
CA VAL A 23 6.46 9.77 -15.79
C VAL A 23 5.07 9.11 -15.68
N LEU A 24 4.86 8.20 -14.73
CA LEU A 24 3.55 7.59 -14.49
C LEU A 24 2.50 8.61 -13.99
N VAL A 25 2.89 9.53 -13.09
CA VAL A 25 2.02 10.61 -12.63
C VAL A 25 1.67 11.58 -13.77
N LEU A 26 2.64 11.94 -14.60
CA LEU A 26 2.42 12.80 -15.76
C LEU A 26 1.52 12.15 -16.83
N LEU A 27 1.65 10.83 -17.05
CA LEU A 27 0.77 10.08 -17.96
C LEU A 27 -0.66 9.93 -17.41
N GLY A 28 -0.81 9.68 -16.10
CA GLY A 28 -2.12 9.60 -15.45
C GLY A 28 -2.87 10.94 -15.44
N ALA A 29 -2.16 12.04 -15.22
CA ALA A 29 -2.75 13.39 -15.22
C ALA A 29 -3.27 13.81 -16.61
N ARG A 30 -2.55 13.44 -17.69
CA ARG A 30 -3.00 13.73 -19.06
C ARG A 30 -4.24 12.95 -19.47
N ALA A 31 -4.40 11.71 -18.99
CA ALA A 31 -5.60 10.92 -19.24
C ALA A 31 -6.84 11.49 -18.54
N ALA A 32 -6.69 12.10 -17.36
CA ALA A 32 -7.80 12.75 -16.64
C ALA A 32 -8.26 14.05 -17.30
N LEU A 33 -7.35 14.82 -17.89
CA LEU A 33 -7.65 16.08 -18.59
C LEU A 33 -8.30 15.90 -19.97
N HIS A 34 -8.23 14.69 -20.54
CA HIS A 34 -8.90 14.32 -21.78
C HIS A 34 -10.05 13.33 -21.57
N ALA A 35 -10.65 13.33 -20.37
CA ALA A 35 -12.03 12.85 -20.19
C ALA A 35 -12.99 13.82 -20.92
N GLY A 36 -12.84 13.88 -22.24
CA GLY A 36 -13.73 14.59 -23.15
C GLY A 36 -15.15 14.09 -22.96
N ALA A 37 -16.09 15.00 -23.11
CA ALA A 37 -17.51 14.70 -23.13
C ALA A 37 -17.73 13.45 -23.98
N ASP A 38 -18.16 12.36 -23.33
CA ASP A 38 -18.50 11.12 -23.99
C ASP A 38 -19.54 11.45 -25.07
N PRO A 39 -19.24 11.28 -26.37
CA PRO A 39 -20.18 11.60 -27.43
C PRO A 39 -21.48 10.79 -27.30
N GLY A 40 -21.44 9.64 -26.59
CA GLY A 40 -22.63 8.88 -26.25
C GLY A 40 -23.51 9.54 -25.17
N ALA A 41 -23.00 10.47 -24.37
CA ALA A 41 -23.78 11.16 -23.34
C ALA A 41 -24.83 12.10 -23.94
N ALA A 42 -24.48 12.84 -25.00
CA ALA A 42 -25.41 13.70 -25.73
C ALA A 42 -26.53 12.87 -26.37
N LEU A 43 -26.18 11.78 -27.07
CA LEU A 43 -27.15 10.89 -27.71
C LEU A 43 -28.13 10.26 -26.69
N ARG A 44 -27.63 9.86 -25.51
CA ARG A 44 -28.46 9.33 -24.42
C ARG A 44 -29.40 10.38 -23.83
N ALA A 45 -28.94 11.62 -23.68
CA ALA A 45 -29.77 12.72 -23.20
C ALA A 45 -30.91 13.02 -24.19
N ASP A 46 -30.61 13.05 -25.49
CA ASP A 46 -31.61 13.27 -26.54
C ASP A 46 -32.63 12.13 -26.60
N ALA A 47 -32.16 10.88 -26.55
CA ALA A 47 -33.06 9.73 -26.60
C ALA A 47 -33.94 9.63 -25.34
N ARG A 48 -33.42 10.03 -24.17
CA ARG A 48 -34.21 10.16 -22.93
C ARG A 48 -35.28 11.25 -23.05
N ARG A 49 -34.93 12.40 -23.63
CA ARG A 49 -35.90 13.49 -23.89
C ARG A 49 -37.02 13.02 -24.81
N VAL A 50 -36.70 12.34 -25.92
CA VAL A 50 -37.69 11.79 -26.85
C VAL A 50 -38.60 10.76 -26.16
N HIS A 51 -38.04 9.88 -25.34
CA HIS A 51 -38.82 8.88 -24.59
C HIS A 51 -39.84 9.53 -23.65
N CYS A 52 -39.39 10.47 -22.81
CA CYS A 52 -40.25 11.14 -21.82
C CYS A 52 -41.26 12.12 -22.44
N LEU A 53 -40.97 12.66 -23.63
CA LEU A 53 -41.92 13.51 -24.37
C LEU A 53 -42.87 12.72 -25.27
N SER A 54 -42.77 11.39 -25.31
CA SER A 54 -43.69 10.56 -26.09
C SER A 54 -45.12 10.66 -25.54
N ALA A 55 -46.12 10.57 -26.42
CA ALA A 55 -47.54 10.74 -26.05
C ALA A 55 -47.97 9.81 -24.91
N LYS A 56 -47.38 8.61 -24.83
CA LYS A 56 -47.65 7.64 -23.75
C LYS A 56 -47.10 8.08 -22.39
N GLN A 57 -45.97 8.80 -22.38
CA GLN A 57 -45.21 9.14 -21.18
C GLN A 57 -45.51 10.53 -20.62
N ARG A 58 -46.06 11.43 -21.45
CA ARG A 58 -46.44 12.80 -21.05
C ARG A 58 -47.29 12.88 -19.77
N PRO A 59 -48.39 12.10 -19.59
CA PRO A 59 -49.18 12.19 -18.35
C PRO A 59 -48.39 11.74 -17.11
N GLU A 60 -47.58 10.68 -17.24
CA GLU A 60 -46.76 10.17 -16.14
C GLU A 60 -45.62 11.13 -15.78
N LEU A 61 -45.03 11.80 -16.78
CA LEU A 61 -44.01 12.83 -16.58
C LEU A 61 -44.56 14.03 -15.80
N VAL A 62 -45.78 14.50 -16.13
CA VAL A 62 -46.44 15.59 -15.41
C VAL A 62 -46.72 15.16 -13.97
N GLN A 63 -47.24 13.95 -13.76
CA GLN A 63 -47.51 13.44 -12.42
C GLN A 63 -46.22 13.32 -11.59
N ALA A 64 -45.13 12.83 -12.19
CA ALA A 64 -43.83 12.76 -11.54
C ALA A 64 -43.31 14.16 -11.17
N ALA A 65 -43.42 15.13 -12.07
CA ALA A 65 -43.01 16.51 -11.81
C ALA A 65 -43.83 17.16 -10.67
N VAL A 66 -45.13 16.91 -10.59
CA VAL A 66 -45.98 17.38 -9.47
C VAL A 66 -45.55 16.74 -8.16
N ARG A 67 -45.32 15.42 -8.13
CA ARG A 67 -44.88 14.70 -6.92
C ARG A 67 -43.50 15.15 -6.43
N LEU A 68 -42.61 15.54 -7.35
CA LEU A 68 -41.27 16.05 -7.04
C LEU A 68 -41.28 17.54 -6.66
N GLY A 69 -42.44 18.21 -6.65
CA GLY A 69 -42.54 19.64 -6.37
C GLY A 69 -41.95 20.54 -7.46
N ILE A 70 -41.78 20.01 -8.68
CA ILE A 70 -41.26 20.73 -9.84
C ILE A 70 -42.41 21.42 -10.60
N ALA A 71 -43.62 20.86 -10.54
CA ALA A 71 -44.82 21.39 -11.17
C ALA A 71 -45.94 21.63 -10.16
N ALA A 72 -46.75 22.66 -10.39
CA ALA A 72 -47.87 23.00 -9.54
C ALA A 72 -49.03 21.99 -9.72
N PRO A 73 -49.84 21.74 -8.68
CA PRO A 73 -51.09 21.00 -8.83
C PRO A 73 -51.97 21.62 -9.93
N GLY A 74 -52.60 20.77 -10.74
CA GLY A 74 -53.38 21.21 -11.91
C GLY A 74 -52.57 21.37 -13.20
N SER A 75 -51.27 21.05 -13.19
CA SER A 75 -50.49 20.89 -14.42
C SER A 75 -51.04 19.76 -15.28
N THR A 76 -51.15 19.99 -16.58
CA THR A 76 -51.52 18.99 -17.59
C THR A 76 -50.45 18.90 -18.68
N ASP A 77 -50.61 17.97 -19.61
CA ASP A 77 -49.73 17.80 -20.77
C ASP A 77 -49.75 19.01 -21.72
N ALA A 78 -50.92 19.63 -21.91
CA ALA A 78 -51.10 20.83 -22.71
C ALA A 78 -50.74 22.13 -21.96
N ARG A 79 -50.84 22.11 -20.62
CA ARG A 79 -50.62 23.30 -19.77
C ARG A 79 -49.78 22.93 -18.55
N PHE A 80 -48.46 22.98 -18.72
CA PHE A 80 -47.51 22.72 -17.64
C PHE A 80 -47.24 23.99 -16.84
N LEU A 81 -47.36 23.92 -15.52
CA LEU A 81 -47.18 25.04 -14.59
C LEU A 81 -45.93 24.78 -13.73
N PRO A 82 -44.72 25.17 -14.16
CA PRO A 82 -43.53 24.92 -13.37
C PRO A 82 -43.54 25.76 -12.08
N LEU A 83 -43.08 25.17 -10.99
CA LEU A 83 -42.88 25.87 -9.72
C LEU A 83 -41.50 26.50 -9.69
N ARG A 84 -41.43 27.78 -9.36
CA ARG A 84 -40.19 28.49 -9.07
C ARG A 84 -40.33 29.18 -7.72
N ASP A 85 -39.45 28.85 -6.79
CA ASP A 85 -39.48 29.36 -5.41
C ASP A 85 -40.85 29.11 -4.73
N GLY A 86 -41.45 27.95 -5.00
CA GLY A 86 -42.75 27.54 -4.46
C GLY A 86 -43.96 28.23 -5.09
N ARG A 87 -43.78 29.09 -6.10
CA ARG A 87 -44.87 29.78 -6.80
C ARG A 87 -45.04 29.27 -8.23
N PRO A 88 -46.28 29.11 -8.73
CA PRO A 88 -46.52 28.75 -10.12
C PRO A 88 -46.02 29.86 -11.06
N ALA A 89 -45.17 29.50 -12.01
CA ALA A 89 -44.76 30.40 -13.07
C ALA A 89 -45.79 30.40 -14.22
N ALA A 90 -45.54 31.23 -15.24
CA ALA A 90 -46.38 31.29 -16.43
C ALA A 90 -46.54 29.89 -17.09
N PRO A 91 -47.77 29.54 -17.51
CA PRO A 91 -48.04 28.25 -18.14
C PRO A 91 -47.22 28.12 -19.43
N ARG A 92 -46.66 26.93 -19.64
CA ARG A 92 -45.87 26.58 -20.83
C ARG A 92 -46.18 25.16 -21.29
N THR A 93 -45.73 24.82 -22.49
CA THR A 93 -45.81 23.44 -22.99
C THR A 93 -44.70 22.59 -22.37
N LEU A 94 -44.91 21.27 -22.28
CA LEU A 94 -43.86 20.34 -21.83
C LEU A 94 -42.59 20.42 -22.68
N ASP A 95 -42.75 20.58 -24.00
CA ASP A 95 -41.63 20.71 -24.94
C ASP A 95 -40.79 21.96 -24.65
N GLU A 96 -41.44 23.10 -24.39
CA GLU A 96 -40.77 24.35 -24.02
C GLU A 96 -40.11 24.27 -22.64
N TRP A 97 -40.77 23.65 -21.66
CA TRP A 97 -40.20 23.40 -20.34
C TRP A 97 -38.92 22.54 -20.43
N SER A 98 -38.95 21.46 -21.21
CA SER A 98 -37.78 20.58 -21.39
C SER A 98 -36.55 21.30 -21.93
N ARG A 99 -36.73 22.35 -22.73
CA ARG A 99 -35.65 23.17 -23.31
C ARG A 99 -35.18 24.25 -22.33
N THR A 100 -36.09 24.89 -21.62
CA THR A 100 -35.80 26.02 -20.73
C THR A 100 -35.29 25.60 -19.35
N SER A 101 -35.61 24.38 -18.91
CA SER A 101 -35.25 23.85 -17.59
C SER A 101 -34.78 22.39 -17.68
N PRO A 102 -33.65 22.11 -18.36
CA PRO A 102 -33.20 20.74 -18.63
C PRO A 102 -32.93 19.94 -17.35
N ALA A 103 -32.38 20.56 -16.31
CA ALA A 103 -32.08 19.90 -15.05
C ALA A 103 -33.33 19.40 -14.31
N ASP A 104 -34.40 20.20 -14.31
CA ASP A 104 -35.67 19.83 -13.69
C ASP A 104 -36.40 18.77 -14.52
N PHE A 105 -36.32 18.88 -15.84
CA PHE A 105 -36.81 17.85 -16.77
C PHE A 105 -36.11 16.51 -16.53
N ASP A 106 -34.79 16.49 -16.45
CA ASP A 106 -34.02 15.27 -16.20
C ASP A 106 -34.34 14.65 -14.83
N ARG A 107 -34.59 15.49 -13.82
CA ARG A 107 -34.99 15.04 -12.48
C ARG A 107 -36.36 14.37 -12.48
N ALA A 108 -37.32 14.89 -13.25
CA ALA A 108 -38.65 14.29 -13.39
C ALA A 108 -38.64 13.03 -14.30
N CYS A 109 -37.89 13.08 -15.40
CA CYS A 109 -37.80 12.01 -16.38
C CYS A 109 -36.95 10.81 -15.90
N GLY A 110 -35.94 11.03 -15.06
CA GLY A 110 -35.04 9.98 -14.57
C GLY A 110 -35.75 8.79 -13.90
N PRO A 111 -36.60 9.01 -12.88
CA PRO A 111 -37.37 7.94 -12.25
C PRO A 111 -38.34 7.25 -13.23
N LEU A 112 -38.97 8.01 -14.13
CA LEU A 112 -39.92 7.49 -15.11
C LEU A 112 -39.24 6.55 -16.11
N ALA A 113 -38.07 6.94 -16.62
CA ALA A 113 -37.26 6.09 -17.49
C ALA A 113 -36.82 4.78 -16.80
N ALA A 114 -36.72 4.77 -15.46
CA ALA A 114 -36.29 3.60 -14.70
C ALA A 114 -37.41 2.57 -14.57
N VAL A 115 -38.62 3.06 -14.33
CA VAL A 115 -39.80 2.23 -14.16
C VAL A 115 -40.30 1.68 -15.50
N THR A 116 -40.19 2.48 -16.57
CA THR A 116 -40.73 2.12 -17.91
C THR A 116 -39.82 1.20 -18.72
N GLY A 117 -38.77 0.65 -18.11
CA GLY A 117 -37.95 -0.41 -18.71
C GLY A 117 -37.04 0.06 -19.84
N ALA A 118 -36.76 1.36 -19.94
CA ALA A 118 -35.80 1.94 -20.87
C ALA A 118 -34.34 1.64 -20.43
N LYS A 119 -34.04 0.37 -20.08
CA LYS A 119 -32.71 -0.08 -19.61
C LYS A 119 -31.60 0.25 -20.60
N SER A 120 -31.91 0.29 -21.90
CA SER A 120 -30.98 0.71 -22.96
C SER A 120 -30.61 2.21 -22.91
N LEU A 121 -31.35 3.02 -22.17
CA LEU A 121 -31.20 4.49 -22.06
C LEU A 121 -30.66 4.94 -20.69
N GLN A 122 -30.50 4.02 -19.75
CA GLN A 122 -30.18 4.34 -18.36
C GLN A 122 -28.73 4.09 -17.98
N ASP A 123 -28.09 3.08 -18.55
CA ASP A 123 -26.72 2.76 -18.20
C ASP A 123 -25.76 3.09 -19.36
N PRO A 124 -24.70 3.88 -19.13
CA PRO A 124 -23.56 3.82 -20.04
C PRO A 124 -23.11 2.35 -20.09
N PRO A 125 -22.73 1.79 -21.26
CA PRO A 125 -22.16 0.46 -21.32
C PRO A 125 -21.06 0.38 -20.24
N PRO A 126 -21.02 -0.68 -19.40
CA PRO A 126 -20.09 -0.75 -18.29
C PRO A 126 -18.72 -0.43 -18.85
N LYS A 127 -18.10 0.65 -18.35
CA LYS A 127 -16.78 1.09 -18.82
C LYS A 127 -15.92 -0.16 -18.84
N PRO A 128 -15.27 -0.51 -19.97
CA PRO A 128 -14.43 -1.70 -20.02
C PRO A 128 -13.48 -1.58 -18.85
N GLU A 129 -13.56 -2.55 -17.93
CA GLU A 129 -12.85 -2.45 -16.66
C GLU A 129 -11.38 -2.09 -16.95
N LEU A 130 -10.82 -1.14 -16.22
CA LEU A 130 -9.52 -0.53 -16.54
C LEU A 130 -8.42 -1.58 -16.81
N TRP A 131 -8.48 -2.73 -16.15
CA TRP A 131 -7.56 -3.86 -16.39
C TRP A 131 -7.59 -4.39 -17.83
N LYS A 132 -8.72 -4.29 -18.52
CA LYS A 132 -8.95 -4.76 -19.90
C LYS A 132 -8.21 -3.85 -20.88
N GLN A 133 -8.24 -2.54 -20.63
CA GLN A 133 -7.46 -1.54 -21.37
C GLN A 133 -5.96 -1.66 -21.07
N VAL A 134 -5.58 -1.93 -19.82
CA VAL A 134 -4.18 -2.15 -19.43
C VAL A 134 -3.63 -3.44 -20.04
N ALA A 135 -4.41 -4.52 -20.06
CA ALA A 135 -4.00 -5.81 -20.63
C ALA A 135 -3.92 -5.78 -22.16
N ALA A 136 -4.77 -4.99 -22.82
CA ALA A 136 -4.73 -4.83 -24.28
C ALA A 136 -3.53 -4.01 -24.77
N ASN A 137 -2.85 -3.26 -23.90
CA ASN A 137 -1.70 -2.45 -24.28
C ASN A 137 -0.39 -3.24 -24.08
N PRO A 138 0.33 -3.63 -25.16
CA PRO A 138 1.56 -4.43 -25.06
C PRO A 138 2.69 -3.70 -24.32
N LEU A 139 2.68 -2.36 -24.31
CA LEU A 139 3.66 -1.58 -23.54
C LEU A 139 3.40 -1.73 -22.03
N CYS A 140 2.14 -1.74 -21.61
CA CYS A 140 1.78 -1.92 -20.21
C CYS A 140 2.16 -3.31 -19.70
N THR A 141 1.97 -4.36 -20.51
CA THR A 141 2.35 -5.73 -20.13
C THR A 141 3.87 -5.90 -20.02
N LEU A 142 4.65 -5.30 -20.94
CA LEU A 142 6.11 -5.29 -20.86
C LEU A 142 6.61 -4.57 -19.60
N LEU A 143 6.05 -3.40 -19.28
CA LEU A 143 6.41 -2.65 -18.07
C LEU A 143 6.05 -3.41 -16.80
N LEU A 144 4.88 -4.05 -16.77
CA LEU A 144 4.46 -4.88 -15.64
C LEU A 144 5.39 -6.08 -15.43
N GLY A 145 5.80 -6.75 -16.52
CA GLY A 145 6.76 -7.85 -16.47
C GLY A 145 8.14 -7.42 -15.98
N ALA A 146 8.65 -6.27 -16.46
CA ALA A 146 9.92 -5.70 -16.01
C ALA A 146 9.87 -5.32 -14.51
N PHE A 147 8.77 -4.70 -14.07
CA PHE A 147 8.57 -4.34 -12.67
C PHE A 147 8.50 -5.57 -11.77
N LEU A 148 7.75 -6.61 -12.17
CA LEU A 148 7.66 -7.86 -11.44
C LEU A 148 9.02 -8.56 -11.32
N THR A 149 9.80 -8.58 -12.41
CA THR A 149 11.16 -9.13 -12.44
C THR A 149 12.08 -8.37 -11.49
N PHE A 150 12.04 -7.03 -11.53
CA PHE A 150 12.82 -6.19 -10.63
C PHE A 150 12.42 -6.38 -9.16
N ALA A 151 11.12 -6.43 -8.87
CA ALA A 151 10.61 -6.65 -7.51
C ALA A 151 11.07 -8.01 -6.96
N THR A 152 11.02 -9.05 -7.79
CA THR A 152 11.49 -10.40 -7.44
C THR A 152 12.99 -10.41 -7.18
N ALA A 153 13.80 -9.82 -8.07
CA ALA A 153 15.25 -9.72 -7.88
C ALA A 153 15.65 -8.88 -6.66
N ALA A 154 14.92 -7.81 -6.37
CA ALA A 154 15.13 -7.00 -5.17
C ALA A 154 14.76 -7.76 -3.90
N ALA A 155 13.71 -8.59 -3.93
CA ALA A 155 13.32 -9.43 -2.81
C ALA A 155 14.37 -10.51 -2.53
N THR A 156 14.86 -11.22 -3.55
CA THR A 156 15.91 -12.25 -3.40
C THR A 156 17.23 -11.66 -2.92
N ALA A 157 17.62 -10.47 -3.42
CA ALA A 157 18.81 -9.78 -2.94
C ALA A 157 18.71 -9.39 -1.46
N ARG A 158 17.51 -9.01 -0.99
CA ARG A 158 17.27 -8.68 0.43
C ARG A 158 17.31 -9.92 1.31
N THR A 159 16.71 -11.03 0.88
CA THR A 159 16.73 -12.29 1.65
C THR A 159 18.15 -12.83 1.76
N ALA A 160 18.92 -12.84 0.66
CA ALA A 160 20.33 -13.25 0.66
C ALA A 160 21.18 -12.41 1.63
N ARG A 161 21.02 -11.07 1.63
CA ARG A 161 21.72 -10.19 2.57
C ARG A 161 21.34 -10.46 4.03
N ARG A 162 20.08 -10.79 4.31
CA ARG A 162 19.65 -11.13 5.67
C ARG A 162 20.21 -12.47 6.14
N GLN A 163 20.30 -13.45 5.24
CA GLN A 163 20.91 -14.75 5.52
C GLN A 163 22.39 -14.58 5.88
N THR A 164 23.17 -13.88 5.06
CA THR A 164 24.60 -13.67 5.33
C THR A 164 24.86 -12.93 6.64
N LEU A 165 24.05 -11.92 6.98
CA LEU A 165 24.14 -11.23 8.28
C LEU A 165 23.76 -12.14 9.45
N THR A 166 22.79 -13.04 9.26
CA THR A 166 22.38 -14.02 10.28
C THR A 166 23.49 -15.05 10.50
N ASP A 167 24.13 -15.52 9.44
CA ASP A 167 25.25 -16.47 9.52
C ASP A 167 26.47 -15.84 10.19
N GLN A 168 26.78 -14.57 9.87
CA GLN A 168 27.83 -13.80 10.56
C GLN A 168 27.53 -13.64 12.06
N LEU A 169 26.29 -13.34 12.43
CA LEU A 169 25.88 -13.27 13.82
C LEU A 169 26.00 -14.62 14.53
N ASN A 170 25.57 -15.70 13.88
CA ASN A 170 25.63 -17.04 14.44
C ASN A 170 27.08 -17.51 14.65
N SER A 171 27.95 -17.24 13.67
CA SER A 171 29.38 -17.53 13.77
C SER A 171 30.05 -16.73 14.90
N ALA A 172 29.79 -15.43 14.99
CA ALA A 172 30.35 -14.60 16.06
C ALA A 172 29.83 -15.01 17.45
N ALA A 173 28.55 -15.38 17.55
CA ALA A 173 27.96 -15.89 18.79
C ALA A 173 28.63 -17.20 19.23
N ALA A 174 28.81 -18.15 18.31
CA ALA A 174 29.46 -19.42 18.60
C ALA A 174 30.93 -19.24 19.03
N GLU A 175 31.67 -18.36 18.35
CA GLU A 175 33.07 -18.06 18.70
C GLU A 175 33.19 -17.41 20.08
N TYR A 176 32.27 -16.49 20.43
CA TYR A 176 32.25 -15.89 21.77
C TYR A 176 31.92 -16.92 22.86
N LEU A 177 30.88 -17.74 22.67
CA LEU A 177 30.50 -18.77 23.64
C LEU A 177 31.62 -19.81 23.83
N LYS A 178 32.28 -20.20 22.75
CA LYS A 178 33.46 -21.09 22.80
C LYS A 178 34.62 -20.45 23.56
N ALA A 179 34.92 -19.18 23.33
CA ALA A 179 35.97 -18.46 24.05
C ALA A 179 35.63 -18.31 25.54
N ALA A 180 34.38 -17.98 25.87
CA ALA A 180 33.92 -17.89 27.26
C ALA A 180 34.03 -19.24 27.98
N GLN A 181 33.67 -20.33 27.32
CA GLN A 181 33.83 -21.69 27.85
C GLN A 181 35.31 -22.08 28.02
N ALA A 182 36.17 -21.73 27.06
CA ALA A 182 37.61 -21.99 27.17
C ALA A 182 38.24 -21.21 28.34
N ALA A 183 37.87 -19.94 28.51
CA ALA A 183 38.28 -19.13 29.65
C ALA A 183 37.83 -19.75 30.98
N ARG A 184 36.59 -20.26 31.04
CA ARG A 184 36.07 -20.99 32.20
C ARG A 184 36.90 -22.23 32.52
N VAL A 185 37.15 -23.08 31.52
CA VAL A 185 37.95 -24.30 31.71
C VAL A 185 39.38 -23.98 32.14
N ALA A 186 40.01 -22.96 31.55
CA ALA A 186 41.35 -22.52 31.95
C ALA A 186 41.40 -22.14 33.43
N ARG A 187 40.44 -21.32 33.90
CA ARG A 187 40.39 -20.89 35.30
C ARG A 187 40.07 -22.03 36.27
N SER A 188 39.19 -22.96 35.91
CA SER A 188 38.90 -24.14 36.74
C SER A 188 40.12 -25.04 36.95
N ARG A 189 41.13 -24.91 36.08
CA ARG A 189 42.41 -25.64 36.17
C ARG A 189 43.54 -24.76 36.70
N GLU A 190 43.22 -23.62 37.30
CA GLU A 190 44.18 -22.62 37.79
C GLU A 190 45.17 -22.13 36.71
N ARG A 191 44.77 -22.17 35.43
CA ARG A 191 45.56 -21.66 34.31
C ARG A 191 45.13 -20.25 33.95
N ALA A 192 46.08 -19.46 33.46
CA ALA A 192 45.80 -18.14 32.89
C ALA A 192 44.79 -18.28 31.72
N ALA A 193 43.67 -17.56 31.82
CA ALA A 193 42.70 -17.48 30.75
C ALA A 193 43.16 -16.46 29.70
N ASP A 194 42.87 -16.73 28.42
CA ASP A 194 43.08 -15.80 27.33
C ASP A 194 42.02 -14.68 27.35
N VAL A 195 42.25 -13.69 28.23
CA VAL A 195 41.36 -12.52 28.40
C VAL A 195 41.31 -11.67 27.14
N THR A 196 42.45 -11.46 26.49
CA THR A 196 42.54 -10.64 25.28
C THR A 196 41.75 -11.27 24.13
N GLY A 197 41.86 -12.60 23.94
CA GLY A 197 41.07 -13.32 22.96
C GLY A 197 39.56 -13.24 23.23
N LEU A 198 39.15 -13.38 24.50
CA LEU A 198 37.75 -13.25 24.89
C LEU A 198 37.17 -11.85 24.59
N GLU A 199 37.91 -10.79 24.91
CA GLU A 199 37.51 -9.40 24.62
C GLU A 199 37.40 -9.14 23.12
N GLY A 200 38.35 -9.66 22.32
CA GLY A 200 38.27 -9.60 20.85
C GLY A 200 36.96 -10.22 20.33
N ARG A 201 36.59 -11.41 20.83
CA ARG A 201 35.32 -12.07 20.45
C ARG A 201 34.08 -11.33 20.90
N ARG A 202 34.12 -10.63 22.04
CA ARG A 202 33.03 -9.76 22.49
C ARG A 202 32.80 -8.61 21.50
N VAL A 203 33.87 -7.95 21.06
CA VAL A 203 33.79 -6.86 20.07
C VAL A 203 33.28 -7.37 18.71
N ASP A 204 33.71 -8.55 18.28
CA ASP A 204 33.23 -9.20 17.04
C ASP A 204 31.71 -9.45 17.11
N LEU A 205 31.23 -10.02 18.22
CA LEU A 205 29.81 -10.28 18.45
C LEU A 205 28.99 -8.99 18.49
N LEU A 206 29.48 -7.95 19.18
CA LEU A 206 28.82 -6.64 19.22
C LEU A 206 28.72 -6.02 17.82
N SER A 207 29.79 -6.11 17.04
CA SER A 207 29.83 -5.63 15.66
C SER A 207 28.87 -6.41 14.75
N ALA A 208 28.70 -7.71 14.98
CA ALA A 208 27.73 -8.52 14.25
C ALA A 208 26.28 -8.17 14.63
N LEU A 209 26.01 -7.91 15.92
CA LEU A 209 24.69 -7.46 16.41
C LEU A 209 24.27 -6.13 15.77
N LEU A 210 25.19 -5.17 15.66
CA LEU A 210 24.93 -3.88 15.00
C LEU A 210 24.64 -4.04 13.50
N ARG A 211 25.44 -4.87 12.81
CA ARG A 211 25.26 -5.14 11.36
C ARG A 211 23.97 -5.88 11.04
N ALA A 212 23.49 -6.73 11.95
CA ALA A 212 22.24 -7.46 11.78
C ALA A 212 20.98 -6.55 11.79
N GLY A 213 21.12 -5.25 12.14
CA GLY A 213 20.03 -4.27 12.00
C GLY A 213 18.83 -4.54 12.89
N ARG A 214 19.07 -5.04 14.12
CA ARG A 214 18.00 -5.36 15.09
C ARG A 214 17.28 -4.10 15.56
N ARG A 215 16.01 -4.26 15.97
CA ARG A 215 15.21 -3.16 16.54
C ARG A 215 15.91 -2.63 17.79
N GLY A 216 15.83 -1.31 18.03
CA GLY A 216 16.60 -0.66 19.09
C GLY A 216 16.41 -1.26 20.49
N ALA A 217 15.20 -1.70 20.86
CA ALA A 217 14.95 -2.35 22.15
C ALA A 217 15.58 -3.74 22.26
N GLU A 218 15.48 -4.56 21.19
CA GLU A 218 16.08 -5.90 21.13
C GLU A 218 17.61 -5.82 21.17
N LEU A 219 18.18 -4.87 20.43
CA LEU A 219 19.61 -4.60 20.42
C LEU A 219 20.13 -4.22 21.81
N ARG A 220 19.48 -3.26 22.48
CA ARG A 220 19.86 -2.86 23.84
C ARG A 220 19.77 -4.01 24.84
N ASN A 221 18.74 -4.84 24.75
CA ASN A 221 18.60 -6.02 25.60
C ASN A 221 19.74 -7.03 25.37
N LEU A 222 20.06 -7.35 24.12
CA LEU A 222 21.16 -8.26 23.78
C LEU A 222 22.52 -7.71 24.24
N GLN A 223 22.74 -6.41 24.09
CA GLN A 223 23.94 -5.73 24.60
C GLN A 223 24.03 -5.85 26.13
N GLY A 224 22.94 -5.56 26.85
CA GLY A 224 22.92 -5.70 28.31
C GLY A 224 23.19 -7.12 28.79
N LEU A 225 22.63 -8.13 28.11
CA LEU A 225 22.90 -9.54 28.40
C LEU A 225 24.35 -9.92 28.11
N LEU A 226 24.91 -9.45 26.99
CA LEU A 226 26.30 -9.70 26.63
C LEU A 226 27.25 -9.09 27.67
N GLU A 227 27.04 -7.83 28.06
CA GLU A 227 27.82 -7.15 29.09
C GLU A 227 27.74 -7.86 30.45
N THR A 228 26.54 -8.27 30.84
CA THR A 228 26.32 -8.97 32.12
C THR A 228 27.01 -10.33 32.13
N ALA A 229 26.83 -11.12 31.07
CA ALA A 229 27.50 -12.42 30.92
C ALA A 229 29.02 -12.25 30.89
N HIS A 230 29.52 -11.27 30.14
CA HIS A 230 30.96 -11.00 30.04
C HIS A 230 31.57 -10.61 31.39
N LYS A 231 30.94 -9.68 32.12
CA LYS A 231 31.36 -9.30 33.48
C LYS A 231 31.36 -10.50 34.43
N ALA A 232 30.33 -11.35 34.37
CA ALA A 232 30.26 -12.56 35.17
C ALA A 232 31.38 -13.56 34.81
N VAL A 233 31.70 -13.70 33.53
CA VAL A 233 32.86 -14.49 33.07
C VAL A 233 34.17 -13.86 33.54
N MET A 234 34.25 -12.55 33.77
CA MET A 234 35.49 -11.88 34.22
C MET A 234 35.69 -11.81 35.73
N ALA A 235 34.63 -11.79 36.54
CA ALA A 235 34.64 -11.38 37.95
C ALA A 235 35.21 -12.37 39.00
N GLY A 236 36.02 -13.36 38.64
CA GLY A 236 36.70 -14.24 39.62
C GLY A 236 36.12 -15.67 39.73
N PRO A 237 36.37 -16.40 40.84
CA PRO A 237 36.33 -17.88 40.84
C PRO A 237 34.97 -18.41 40.36
N PHE A 238 35.04 -19.14 39.24
CA PHE A 238 33.92 -19.47 38.36
C PHE A 238 32.94 -20.51 38.93
N GLU A 239 33.07 -20.87 40.21
CA GLU A 239 32.07 -21.70 40.91
C GLU A 239 30.74 -20.97 41.09
N ALA A 240 30.70 -19.69 40.75
CA ALA A 240 29.51 -18.87 40.81
C ALA A 240 28.50 -19.30 39.71
N ALA A 241 27.45 -20.03 40.11
CA ALA A 241 26.20 -20.26 39.37
C ALA A 241 25.69 -19.05 38.53
N PRO A 242 25.89 -17.76 38.92
CA PRO A 242 25.53 -16.61 38.10
C PRO A 242 26.19 -16.54 36.71
N ALA A 243 27.44 -16.98 36.56
CA ALA A 243 28.14 -16.88 35.27
C ALA A 243 27.57 -17.87 34.24
N GLU A 244 27.25 -19.09 34.69
CA GLU A 244 26.61 -20.08 33.84
C GLU A 244 25.18 -19.67 33.46
N GLU A 245 24.41 -19.18 34.43
CA GLU A 245 23.06 -18.65 34.16
C GLU A 245 23.09 -17.45 33.20
N GLY A 246 24.07 -16.55 33.34
CA GLY A 246 24.27 -15.42 32.43
C GLY A 246 24.57 -15.86 30.99
N LEU A 247 25.44 -16.86 30.81
CA LEU A 247 25.76 -17.42 29.50
C LEU A 247 24.55 -18.14 28.88
N ARG A 248 23.81 -18.94 29.66
CA ARG A 248 22.58 -19.62 29.19
C ARG A 248 21.51 -18.62 28.75
N ARG A 249 21.31 -17.53 29.50
CA ARG A 249 20.38 -16.45 29.12
C ARG A 249 20.81 -15.75 27.84
N LEU A 250 22.10 -15.45 27.70
CA LEU A 250 22.65 -14.85 26.50
C LEU A 250 22.47 -15.77 25.29
N GLU A 251 22.80 -17.06 25.42
CA GLU A 251 22.63 -18.06 24.37
C GLU A 251 21.17 -18.17 23.94
N ALA A 252 20.24 -18.32 24.90
CA ALA A 252 18.81 -18.38 24.61
C ALA A 252 18.33 -17.12 23.87
N ALA A 253 18.80 -15.93 24.27
CA ALA A 253 18.48 -14.67 23.61
C ALA A 253 19.06 -14.57 22.20
N LEU A 254 20.30 -15.03 21.98
CA LEU A 254 20.94 -15.08 20.66
C LEU A 254 20.24 -16.06 19.73
N VAL A 255 19.89 -17.26 20.20
CA VAL A 255 19.10 -18.24 19.44
C VAL A 255 17.74 -17.66 19.07
N LYS A 256 17.06 -16.99 20.01
CA LYS A 256 15.79 -16.31 19.75
C LYS A 256 15.95 -15.20 18.71
N ALA A 257 17.02 -14.40 18.78
CA ALA A 257 17.29 -13.36 17.80
C ALA A 257 17.52 -13.96 16.40
N VAL A 258 18.37 -14.98 16.30
CA VAL A 258 18.66 -15.69 15.04
C VAL A 258 17.40 -16.30 14.43
N ARG A 259 16.55 -16.96 15.23
CA ARG A 259 15.29 -17.56 14.77
C ARG A 259 14.19 -16.55 14.47
N GLY A 260 14.03 -15.52 15.30
CA GLY A 260 13.00 -14.48 15.16
C GLY A 260 13.12 -13.66 13.87
N GLY A 261 14.32 -13.59 13.30
CA GLY A 261 14.55 -13.01 11.97
C GLY A 261 13.83 -13.75 10.83
N ARG A 262 13.49 -15.04 11.00
CA ARG A 262 12.79 -15.85 9.98
C ARG A 262 11.27 -15.66 10.00
N MET A 263 10.66 -15.33 11.15
CA MET A 263 9.19 -15.37 11.28
C MET A 263 8.46 -14.12 10.79
N LEU A 264 9.11 -12.95 10.75
CA LEU A 264 8.45 -11.71 10.30
C LEU A 264 8.33 -11.57 8.77
N SER A 265 8.72 -12.59 7.99
CA SER A 265 8.64 -12.56 6.52
C SER A 265 7.45 -13.34 5.94
N GLY A 266 6.63 -14.01 6.76
CA GLY A 266 5.61 -14.95 6.29
C GLY A 266 4.15 -14.62 6.62
N GLY A 267 3.85 -13.49 7.27
CA GLY A 267 2.52 -13.23 7.83
C GLY A 267 1.95 -11.87 7.43
N ARG A 268 1.49 -11.75 6.19
CA ARG A 268 0.43 -10.85 5.73
C ARG A 268 0.02 -11.32 4.33
N THR A 269 -0.74 -12.40 4.30
CA THR A 269 -1.61 -12.77 3.18
C THR A 269 -2.99 -12.20 3.44
#